data_AF-A0A7X9GUF9-F1
#
_entry.id   AF-A0A7X9GUF9-F1
#
_cell.length_a   1.000
_cell.length_b   1.000
_cell.length_c   1.000
_cell.angle_alpha   90.00
_cell.angle_beta   90.00
_cell.angle_gamma   90.00
#
_symmetry.space_group_name_H-M   'P 1'
#
loop_
_entity.id
_entity.type
_entity.pdbx_description
1 polymer ?
#
loop_
_entity_poly.entity_id
_entity_poly.type
_entity_poly.pdbx_seq_one_letter_code
_entity_poly.pdbx_strand_id
1 'polypeptide(L)' 'MDEQNEQNEREDPAGEAACWIGLLCPECGAVPEGEGAKDPSVPCWRCGTVRTQQDARED' A
#
# COMPACT_ATOMS: atom_id res chain seq x y z
N MET A 1 -1.52 -35.64 28.95
CA MET A 1 -1.01 -34.30 28.61
C MET A 1 -1.20 -34.15 27.13
N ASP A 2 -2.37 -33.63 26.75
CA ASP A 2 -2.67 -33.21 25.39
C ASP A 2 -3.41 -31.89 25.58
N GLU A 3 -2.61 -30.87 25.93
CA GLU A 3 -3.05 -29.48 26.00
C GLU A 3 -3.53 -29.11 24.61
N GLN A 4 -4.85 -29.07 24.48
CA GLN A 4 -5.52 -28.61 23.30
C GLN A 4 -5.03 -27.19 23.03
N ASN A 5 -4.26 -27.09 21.96
CA ASN A 5 -3.96 -25.90 21.17
C ASN A 5 -5.27 -25.12 20.93
N GLU A 6 -5.67 -24.33 21.92
CA GLU A 6 -6.68 -23.30 21.84
C GLU A 6 -6.12 -22.22 20.91
N GLN A 7 -6.17 -22.50 19.61
CA GLN A 7 -6.19 -21.49 18.57
C GLN A 7 -7.43 -20.65 18.85
N ASN A 8 -7.26 -19.67 19.73
CA ASN A 8 -8.12 -18.51 19.83
C ASN A 8 -7.81 -17.64 18.61
N GLU A 9 -8.03 -18.20 17.42
CA GLU A 9 -8.22 -17.47 16.18
C GLU A 9 -9.60 -16.81 16.24
N ARG A 10 -9.84 -16.03 17.31
CA ARG A 10 -10.70 -14.87 17.15
C ARG A 10 -10.04 -14.12 16.01
N GLU A 11 -10.67 -14.19 14.85
CA GLU A 11 -10.39 -13.40 13.68
C GLU A 11 -10.47 -11.94 14.16
N ASP A 12 -9.39 -11.45 14.75
CA ASP A 12 -9.21 -10.03 14.96
C ASP A 12 -9.38 -9.46 13.56
N PRO A 13 -10.37 -8.57 13.34
CA PRO A 13 -10.66 -8.10 12.00
C PRO A 13 -9.34 -7.61 11.46
N ALA A 14 -8.83 -8.28 10.42
CA ALA A 14 -7.55 -7.93 9.82
C ALA A 14 -7.57 -6.42 9.65
N GLY A 15 -6.64 -5.74 10.33
CA GLY A 15 -6.79 -4.32 10.68
C GLY A 15 -7.21 -3.43 9.51
N GLU A 16 -7.76 -2.26 9.83
CA GLU A 16 -8.30 -1.35 8.84
C GLU A 16 -7.34 -1.07 7.67
N ALA A 17 -7.87 -1.13 6.44
CA ALA A 17 -7.11 -0.84 5.24
C ALA A 17 -6.50 0.57 5.36
N ALA A 18 -5.18 0.64 5.33
CA ALA A 18 -4.50 1.89 5.55
C ALA A 18 -4.72 2.82 4.35
N CYS A 19 -5.36 3.97 4.56
CA CYS A 19 -5.70 4.92 3.50
C CYS A 19 -4.47 5.44 2.72
N TRP A 20 -3.26 5.30 3.28
CA TRP A 20 -2.00 5.66 2.63
C TRP A 20 -1.46 4.58 1.70
N ILE A 21 -2.00 3.35 1.70
CA ILE A 21 -1.49 2.25 0.87
C ILE A 21 -1.62 2.57 -0.63
N GLY A 22 -2.70 3.26 -1.02
CA GLY A 22 -2.93 3.72 -2.41
C GLY A 22 -1.99 4.86 -2.83
N LEU A 23 -1.26 5.47 -1.88
CA LEU A 23 -0.28 6.50 -2.19
C LEU A 23 1.10 5.90 -2.52
N LEU A 24 1.31 4.60 -2.28
CA LEU A 24 2.57 3.93 -2.57
C LEU A 24 2.77 3.70 -4.06
N CYS A 25 4.03 3.45 -4.46
CA CYS A 25 4.32 3.05 -5.82
C CYS A 25 3.75 1.65 -6.06
N PRO A 26 2.84 1.45 -7.04
CA PRO A 26 2.23 0.15 -7.27
C PRO A 26 3.25 -0.91 -7.70
N GLU A 27 4.35 -0.48 -8.35
CA GLU A 27 5.38 -1.39 -8.84
C GLU A 27 6.34 -1.89 -7.75
N CYS A 28 6.63 -1.07 -6.73
CA CYS A 28 7.71 -1.36 -5.78
C CYS A 28 7.42 -1.02 -4.32
N GLY A 29 6.22 -0.52 -4.00
CA GLY A 29 5.79 -0.14 -2.66
C GLY A 29 6.51 1.07 -2.06
N ALA A 30 7.29 1.82 -2.85
CA ALA A 30 8.01 2.99 -2.34
C ALA A 30 7.04 4.11 -1.94
N VAL A 31 7.28 4.69 -0.77
CA VAL A 31 6.61 5.91 -0.32
C VAL A 31 7.14 7.07 -1.17
N PRO A 32 6.28 7.81 -1.89
CA PRO A 32 6.72 8.99 -2.61
C PRO A 32 7.11 10.11 -1.65
N GLU A 33 8.17 10.83 -1.98
CA GLU A 33 8.73 11.92 -1.17
C GLU A 33 8.94 13.18 -2.02
N GLY A 34 8.96 14.34 -1.37
CA GLY A 34 9.21 15.63 -2.04
C GLY A 34 8.21 15.93 -3.16
N GLU A 35 8.72 16.29 -4.34
CA GLU A 35 7.90 16.60 -5.50
C GLU A 35 7.14 15.37 -6.02
N GLY A 36 7.69 14.16 -5.86
CA GLY A 36 7.00 12.93 -6.25
C GLY A 36 5.78 12.59 -5.39
N ALA A 37 5.63 13.23 -4.22
CA ALA A 37 4.42 13.12 -3.41
C ALA A 37 3.29 14.05 -3.90
N LYS A 38 3.62 15.07 -4.70
CA LYS A 38 2.67 16.06 -5.24
C LYS A 38 2.37 15.85 -6.72
N ASP A 39 3.36 15.37 -7.46
CA ASP A 39 3.31 15.21 -8.91
C ASP A 39 3.61 13.76 -9.30
N PRO A 40 2.61 12.99 -9.76
CA PRO A 40 2.78 11.60 -10.16
C PRO A 40 3.59 11.43 -11.47
N SER A 41 3.82 12.52 -12.21
CA SER A 41 4.69 12.51 -13.40
C SER A 41 6.18 12.43 -13.04
N VAL A 42 6.55 12.73 -11.79
CA VAL A 42 7.91 12.56 -11.29
C VAL A 42 8.22 11.06 -11.20
N PRO A 43 9.32 10.59 -11.83
CA PRO A 43 9.73 9.18 -11.75
C PRO A 43 9.91 8.73 -10.30
N CYS A 44 9.47 7.52 -9.98
CA CYS A 44 9.68 6.94 -8.66
C CYS A 44 11.19 6.90 -8.33
N TRP A 45 11.57 7.48 -7.20
CA TRP A 45 12.96 7.52 -6.76
C TRP A 45 13.61 6.13 -6.62
N ARG A 46 12.80 5.11 -6.35
CA ARG A 46 13.27 3.73 -6.14
C ARG A 46 13.41 2.93 -7.42
N CYS A 47 12.37 2.91 -8.27
CA CYS A 47 12.33 2.03 -9.45
C CYS A 47 12.30 2.78 -10.79
N GLY A 48 12.16 4.10 -10.80
CA GLY A 48 12.12 4.93 -12.01
C GLY A 48 10.77 4.94 -12.74
N THR A 49 9.77 4.18 -12.29
CA THR A 49 8.44 4.17 -12.93
C THR A 49 7.73 5.51 -12.75
N VAL A 50 7.15 6.02 -13.84
CA VAL A 50 6.27 7.20 -13.84
C VAL A 50 4.83 6.73 -13.65
N ARG A 51 4.10 7.31 -12.68
CA ARG A 51 2.70 6.97 -12.44
C ARG A 51 1.83 7.84 -13.35
N THR A 52 1.32 7.26 -14.44
CA THR A 52 0.31 7.93 -15.27
C THR A 52 -1.00 8.03 -14.47
N GLN A 53 -1.68 9.18 -14.50
CA GLN A 53 -2.89 9.52 -13.72
C GLN A 53 -4.13 8.65 -14.04
N GLN A 54 -3.97 7.50 -14.69
CA GLN A 54 -5.07 6.64 -15.15
C GLN A 54 -5.85 5.96 -14.02
N ASP A 55 -5.35 6.00 -12.78
CA ASP A 55 -6.00 5.39 -11.61
C ASP A 55 -6.97 6.35 -10.87
N ALA A 56 -7.03 7.63 -11.25
CA ALA A 56 -7.86 8.63 -10.57
C ALA A 56 -9.34 8.65 -11.03
N ARG A 57 -9.76 7.68 -11.85
CA ARG A 57 -11.14 7.61 -12.34
C ARG A 57 -11.59 6.16 -12.52
N GLU A 58 -12.07 5.58 -11.42
CA GLU A 58 -12.98 4.45 -11.45
C GLU A 58 -14.33 4.89 -10.85
N ASP A 59 -15.37 4.66 -11.65
CA ASP A 59 -16.78 5.07 -11.58
C ASP A 59 -17.57 4.32 -10.49
#